data_AF-A0A1J6IUU3-F1
#
_entry.id   AF-A0A1J6IUU3-F1
#
_cell.length_a   1.000
_cell.length_b   1.000
_cell.length_c   1.000
_cell.angle_alpha   90.00
_cell.angle_beta   90.00
_cell.angle_gamma   90.00
#
_symmetry.space_group_name_H-M   'P 1'
#
loop_
_entity.id
_entity.type
_entity.pdbx_description
1 polymer ?
#
loop_
_entity_poly.entity_id
_entity_poly.type
_entity_poly.pdbx_seq_one_letter_code
_entity_poly.pdbx_strand_id
1 'polypeptide(L)' 'TNCGAFLIKYVELLMMEKDGEKFQPEDITNFRKELAANIWAHGEWKRNSGYDTPPENVGDDYDSENETSCPKEL' A
#
# COMPACT_ATOMS: atom_id res chain seq x y z
N THR A 1 8.24 10.74 10.70
CA THR A 1 6.93 10.69 10.03
C THR A 1 7.16 10.55 8.55
N ASN A 2 7.15 9.33 7.99
CA ASN A 2 7.31 9.00 6.55
C ASN A 2 7.20 7.47 6.28
N CYS A 3 7.04 6.64 7.33
CA CYS A 3 7.08 5.18 7.24
C CYS A 3 6.15 4.59 6.17
N GLY A 4 4.92 5.11 6.02
CA GLY A 4 4.00 4.64 4.98
C GLY A 4 4.53 4.86 3.56
N ALA A 5 5.12 6.02 3.26
CA ALA A 5 5.71 6.29 1.96
C ALA A 5 6.93 5.41 1.69
N PHE A 6 7.76 5.14 2.71
CA PHE A 6 8.86 4.19 2.58
C PHE A 6 8.37 2.76 2.30
N LEU A 7 7.35 2.31 3.02
CA LEU A 7 6.79 0.96 2.83
C LEU A 7 6.28 0.79 1.40
N ILE A 8 5.53 1.76 0.87
CA ILE A 8 5.03 1.73 -0.51
C ILE A 8 6.19 1.65 -1.50
N LYS A 9 7.23 2.50 -1.33
CA LYS A 9 8.38 2.50 -2.25
C LYS A 9 9.19 1.22 -2.17
N TYR A 10 9.35 0.67 -0.97
CA TYR A 10 10.05 -0.60 -0.76
C TYR A 10 9.32 -1.75 -1.46
N VAL A 11 8.00 -1.83 -1.32
CA VAL A 11 7.18 -2.82 -2.02
C VAL A 11 7.26 -2.64 -3.54
N GLU A 12 7.22 -1.41 -4.05
CA GLU A 12 7.39 -1.11 -5.49
C GLU A 12 8.74 -1.64 -6.00
N LEU A 13 9.83 -1.41 -5.27
CA LEU A 13 11.16 -1.90 -5.64
C LEU A 13 11.23 -3.44 -5.63
N LEU A 14 10.64 -4.08 -4.62
CA LEU A 14 10.53 -5.54 -4.57
C LEU A 14 9.76 -6.11 -5.77
N MET A 15 8.61 -5.51 -6.13
CA MET A 15 7.83 -5.94 -7.30
C MET A 15 8.58 -5.79 -8.62
N MET A 16 9.49 -4.82 -8.70
CA MET A 16 10.36 -4.60 -9.87
C MET A 16 11.65 -5.42 -9.82
N GLU A 17 11.82 -6.33 -8.85
CA GLU A 17 13.06 -7.07 -8.57
C GLU A 17 14.29 -6.13 -8.45
N LYS A 18 14.06 -4.91 -7.97
CA LYS A 18 15.09 -3.91 -7.71
C LYS A 18 15.49 -3.94 -6.24
N ASP A 19 16.74 -3.58 -6.01
CA ASP A 19 17.30 -3.46 -4.68
C ASP A 19 16.62 -2.32 -3.90
N GLY A 20 15.85 -2.69 -2.87
CA GLY A 20 15.14 -1.78 -1.97
C GLY A 20 16.07 -0.97 -1.07
N GLU A 21 17.29 -1.44 -0.80
CA GLU A 21 18.26 -0.78 0.08
C GLU A 21 18.93 0.44 -0.57
N LYS A 22 18.82 0.57 -1.90
CA LYS A 22 19.32 1.74 -2.64
C LYS A 22 18.47 2.99 -2.48
N PHE A 23 17.24 2.85 -1.98
CA PHE A 23 16.35 3.98 -1.77
C PHE A 23 16.70 4.69 -0.47
N GLN A 24 17.27 5.89 -0.58
CA GLN A 24 17.76 6.62 0.57
C GLN A 24 16.71 7.54 1.17
N PRO A 25 16.86 7.94 2.44
CA PRO A 25 15.93 8.85 3.08
C PRO A 25 15.80 10.21 2.40
N GLU A 26 16.81 10.68 1.68
CA GLU A 26 16.77 11.95 0.96
C GLU A 26 15.80 11.90 -0.23
N ASP A 27 15.63 10.73 -0.85
CA ASP A 27 14.77 10.51 -2.01
C ASP A 27 13.28 10.52 -1.65
N ILE A 28 12.94 10.31 -0.37
CA ILE A 28 11.54 10.24 0.10
C ILE A 28 10.75 11.52 -0.20
N THR A 29 11.41 12.67 -0.23
CA THR A 29 10.74 13.95 -0.45
C THR A 29 10.23 14.06 -1.88
N ASN A 30 11.02 13.59 -2.85
CA ASN A 30 10.62 13.57 -4.25
C ASN A 30 9.55 12.50 -4.47
N PHE A 31 9.76 11.30 -3.91
CA PHE A 31 8.78 10.23 -3.99
C PHE A 31 7.42 10.61 -3.42
N ARG A 32 7.36 11.35 -2.29
CA ARG A 32 6.09 11.81 -1.73
C ARG A 32 5.32 12.76 -2.66
N LYS A 33 6.02 13.61 -3.41
CA LYS A 33 5.38 14.50 -4.40
C LYS A 33 4.83 13.70 -5.56
N GLU A 34 5.59 12.73 -6.05
CA GLU A 34 5.16 11.80 -7.12
C GLU A 34 3.96 10.97 -6.68
N LEU A 35 4.01 10.39 -5.48
CA LEU A 35 2.91 9.61 -4.90
C LEU A 35 1.63 10.45 -4.78
N ALA A 36 1.73 11.69 -4.29
CA ALA A 36 0.58 12.59 -4.20
C ALA A 36 -0.01 12.94 -5.58
N ALA A 37 0.84 13.20 -6.57
CA ALA A 37 0.41 13.47 -7.94
C ALA A 37 -0.29 12.25 -8.57
N ASN A 38 0.24 11.05 -8.35
CA ASN A 38 -0.34 9.80 -8.86
C ASN A 38 -1.70 9.50 -8.20
N ILE A 39 -1.81 9.67 -6.88
CA ILE A 39 -3.10 9.50 -6.17
C ILE A 39 -4.13 10.50 -6.69
N TRP A 40 -3.74 11.76 -6.89
CA TRP A 40 -4.62 12.78 -7.45
C TRP A 40 -5.09 12.41 -8.85
N ALA A 41 -4.16 12.06 -9.75
CA ALA A 41 -4.47 11.68 -11.12
C ALA A 41 -5.38 10.44 -11.18
N HIS A 42 -5.15 9.45 -10.32
CA HIS A 42 -6.02 8.28 -10.19
C HIS A 42 -7.43 8.65 -9.71
N GLY A 43 -7.54 9.58 -8.75
CA GLY A 43 -8.81 10.09 -8.28
C GLY A 43 -9.61 10.82 -9.36
N GLU A 44 -8.95 11.66 -10.16
CA GLU A 44 -9.55 12.31 -11.33
C GLU A 44 -10.00 11.29 -12.38
N TRP A 45 -9.14 10.32 -12.72
CA TRP A 45 -9.47 9.25 -13.65
C TRP A 45 -10.70 8.46 -13.19
N LYS A 46 -10.76 8.10 -11.91
CA LYS A 46 -11.90 7.38 -11.32
C LYS A 46 -13.20 8.18 -11.44
N ARG A 47 -13.16 9.49 -11.20
CA ARG A 47 -14.34 10.37 -11.34
C ARG A 47 -14.81 10.49 -12.79
N ASN A 48 -13.88 10.56 -13.73
CA ASN A 48 -14.17 10.79 -15.14
C ASN A 48 -14.53 9.51 -15.91
N SER A 49 -14.08 8.34 -15.45
CA SER A 49 -14.33 7.05 -16.12
C SER A 49 -15.71 6.45 -15.82
N GLY A 50 -16.44 6.97 -14.83
CA GLY A 50 -17.69 6.36 -14.36
C GLY A 50 -17.48 4.98 -13.74
N TYR A 51 -16.25 4.64 -13.33
CA TYR A 51 -15.93 3.38 -12.69
C TYR A 51 -16.47 3.40 -11.26
N ASP A 52 -17.66 2.82 -11.08
CA ASP A 52 -18.21 2.61 -9.75
C ASP A 52 -17.30 1.65 -8.99
N THR A 53 -16.93 2.05 -7.77
CA THR A 53 -16.25 1.12 -6.88
C THR A 53 -17.28 0.07 -6.51
N PRO A 54 -17.04 -1.22 -6.76
CA PRO A 54 -17.91 -2.24 -6.25
C PRO A 54 -18.09 -2.01 -4.74
N PRO A 55 -19.31 -2.21 -4.19
CA PRO A 55 -19.50 -2.14 -2.76
C PRO A 55 -18.47 -3.05 -2.09
N GLU A 56 -17.80 -2.53 -1.08
CA GLU A 56 -16.83 -3.29 -0.29
C GLU A 56 -17.56 -4.53 0.25
N ASN A 57 -17.17 -5.72 -0.20
CA ASN A 57 -17.70 -6.95 0.36
C ASN A 57 -17.22 -7.00 1.81
N VAL A 58 -18.12 -6.73 2.75
CA VAL A 58 -17.87 -6.90 4.19
C VAL A 58 -17.70 -8.39 4.45
N GLY A 59 -16.52 -8.95 4.18
CA GLY A 59 -16.28 -10.37 4.41
C GLY A 59 -15.04 -11.01 3.81
N ASP A 60 -14.44 -10.48 2.73
CA ASP A 60 -13.46 -11.28 1.96
C ASP A 60 -11.98 -10.99 2.30
N ASP A 61 -11.68 -9.96 3.09
CA ASP A 61 -10.28 -9.52 3.24
C ASP A 61 -9.49 -10.30 4.28
N TYR A 62 -10.15 -10.97 5.22
CA TYR A 62 -9.55 -11.96 6.11
C TYR A 62 -10.66 -12.89 6.59
N ASP A 63 -10.72 -14.12 6.06
CA ASP A 63 -11.31 -15.21 6.81
C ASP A 63 -10.51 -15.32 8.12
N SER A 64 -11.04 -14.69 9.16
CA SER A 64 -10.54 -14.80 10.51
C SER A 64 -10.92 -16.19 11.02
N GLU A 65 -10.26 -17.22 10.51
CA GLU A 65 -9.96 -18.38 11.35
C GLU A 65 -8.85 -17.98 12.32
N ASN A 66 -9.19 -17.02 13.19
CA ASN A 66 -8.70 -16.96 14.55
C ASN A 66 -9.28 -18.18 15.27
N GLU A 67 -8.78 -19.37 14.92
CA GLU A 67 -8.70 -20.43 15.89
C GLU A 67 -7.64 -19.99 16.90
N THR A 68 -8.12 -19.71 18.09
CA THR A 68 -7.37 -19.29 19.27
C THR A 68 -6.28 -20.32 19.64
N SER A 69 -5.14 -20.32 18.97
CA SER A 69 -3.96 -21.08 19.41
C SER A 69 -2.98 -20.17 20.16
N CYS A 70 -3.40 -19.65 21.32
CA CYS A 70 -2.42 -19.40 22.37
C CYS A 70 -1.93 -20.77 22.85
N PRO A 71 -0.65 -21.17 22.67
CA PRO A 71 -0.17 -22.33 23.39
C PRO A 71 -0.24 -21.98 24.88
N LYS A 72 -1.01 -22.75 25.64
CA LYS A 72 -0.89 -22.73 27.10
C LYS A 72 0.52 -23.21 27.41
N GLU A 73 1.35 -22.30 27.91
CA GLU A 73 2.66 -22.64 28.48
C GLU A 73 2.46 -23.76 29.52
N LEU A 74 3.32 -24.79 29.45
CA LEU A 74 3.41 -25.93 30.35
C LEU A 74 4.16 -25.55 31.64
#